data_AF-A0A955BPE8-F1
#
_entry.id   AF-A0A955BPE8-F1
#
_cell.length_a   1.000
_cell.length_b   1.000
_cell.length_c   1.000
_cell.angle_alpha   90.00
_cell.angle_beta   90.00
_cell.angle_gamma   90.00
#
_symmetry.space_group_name_H-M   'P 1'
#
loop_
_entity.id
_entity.type
_entity.pdbx_description
1 polymer ?
#
loop_
_entity_poly.entity_id
_entity_poly.type
_entity_poly.pdbx_seq_one_letter_code
_entity_poly.pdbx_strand_id
1 'polypeptide(L)'
;MSRLTVTEKEHWKERIERRVNRAIATLEAQDLSLMPGITAEADRLAHDALGTAEFHDKIEALNAQLITLKAEQERLERTMYARALGELALRTLHDYRLRDDFRVKHRRVKEPIEERLLAQSPIGREILKLRAEKETLLDTVWLATSNTQIRELWAKVSAVLGDEATPLQQQILDNDTTCVSYALFSSTWTLSA
;
A
#
# COMPACT_ATOMS: atom_id res chain seq x y z
N MET A 1 48.80 12.22 56.65
CA MET A 1 48.31 11.43 55.49
C MET A 1 47.16 12.21 54.85
N SER A 2 47.38 12.87 53.71
CA SER A 2 46.32 13.66 53.05
C SER A 2 45.18 12.75 52.60
N ARG A 3 43.95 13.10 53.01
CA ARG A 3 42.73 12.47 52.49
C ARG A 3 42.47 13.05 51.10
N LEU A 4 42.41 12.18 50.10
CA LEU A 4 42.01 12.53 48.74
C LEU A 4 40.67 13.27 48.77
N THR A 5 40.59 14.34 48.00
CA THR A 5 39.34 15.07 47.74
C THR A 5 38.36 14.18 46.95
N VAL A 6 37.08 14.52 46.98
CA VAL A 6 36.04 13.75 46.26
C VAL A 6 36.34 13.71 44.75
N THR A 7 36.78 14.83 44.19
CA THR A 7 37.15 14.95 42.76
C THR A 7 38.32 14.04 42.39
N GLU A 8 39.34 13.96 43.25
CA GLU A 8 40.48 13.06 43.02
C GLU A 8 40.05 11.58 43.10
N LYS A 9 39.11 11.25 44.00
CA LYS A 9 38.57 9.88 44.09
C LYS A 9 37.78 9.49 42.85
N GLU A 10 36.92 10.36 42.33
CA GLU A 10 36.19 10.10 41.08
C GLU A 10 37.15 9.95 39.89
N HIS A 11 38.17 10.82 39.79
CA HIS A 11 39.19 10.70 38.75
C HIS A 11 39.92 9.34 38.79
N TRP A 12 40.28 8.87 39.98
CA TRP A 12 40.92 7.56 40.14
C TRP A 12 39.96 6.41 39.87
N LYS A 13 38.69 6.51 40.30
CA LYS A 13 37.64 5.52 39.99
C LYS A 13 37.47 5.33 38.49
N GLU A 14 37.29 6.41 37.72
CA GLU A 14 37.15 6.34 36.26
C GLU A 14 38.38 5.73 35.57
N ARG A 15 39.59 6.01 36.09
CA ARG A 15 40.83 5.43 35.54
C ARG A 15 40.94 3.94 35.82
N ILE A 16 40.56 3.51 37.01
CA ILE A 16 40.55 2.10 37.41
C ILE A 16 39.48 1.36 36.60
N GLU A 17 38.27 1.90 36.52
CA GLU A 17 37.17 1.35 35.73
C GLU A 17 37.57 1.15 34.26
N ARG A 18 38.18 2.15 33.62
CA ARG A 18 38.68 1.99 32.25
C ARG A 18 39.75 0.90 32.10
N ARG A 19 40.61 0.71 33.11
CA ARG A 19 41.59 -0.38 33.10
C ARG A 19 40.92 -1.74 33.23
N VAL A 20 39.92 -1.85 34.12
CA VAL A 20 39.11 -3.06 34.30
C VAL A 20 38.35 -3.39 33.01
N ASN A 21 37.65 -2.43 32.41
CA ASN A 21 36.88 -2.64 31.18
C ASN A 21 37.78 -3.08 30.01
N ARG A 22 39.00 -2.55 29.89
CA ARG A 22 39.95 -3.03 28.88
C ARG A 22 40.40 -4.47 29.13
N ALA A 23 40.60 -4.85 30.39
CA ALA A 23 40.95 -6.22 30.73
C ALA A 23 39.78 -7.18 30.41
N ILE A 24 38.55 -6.79 30.75
CA ILE A 24 37.33 -7.53 30.38
C ILE A 24 37.23 -7.67 28.87
N ALA A 25 37.32 -6.58 28.10
CA ALA A 25 37.27 -6.63 26.64
C ALA A 25 38.38 -7.51 26.02
N THR A 26 39.56 -7.54 26.63
CA THR A 26 40.65 -8.44 26.21
C THR A 26 40.31 -9.90 26.45
N LEU A 27 39.60 -10.21 27.53
CA LEU A 27 39.14 -11.57 27.85
C LEU A 27 37.97 -11.97 26.94
N GLU A 28 37.00 -11.09 26.72
CA GLU A 28 35.88 -11.32 25.78
C GLU A 28 36.38 -11.53 24.35
N ALA A 29 37.44 -10.82 23.92
CA ALA A 29 38.03 -11.00 22.60
C ALA A 29 38.75 -12.35 22.42
N GLN A 30 39.10 -13.07 23.51
CA GLN A 30 39.71 -14.40 23.42
C GLN A 30 38.70 -15.47 23.02
N ASP A 31 37.41 -15.26 23.34
CA ASP A 31 36.31 -16.13 22.94
C ASP A 31 35.06 -15.31 22.63
N LEU A 32 34.87 -15.01 21.34
CA LEU A 32 33.72 -14.25 20.85
C LEU A 32 32.37 -14.97 21.02
N SER A 33 32.38 -16.27 21.34
CA SER A 33 31.18 -17.07 21.55
C SER A 33 30.77 -17.18 23.02
N LEU A 34 31.69 -16.89 23.95
CA LEU A 34 31.47 -17.03 25.39
C LEU A 34 30.30 -16.18 25.89
N MET A 35 30.34 -14.86 25.64
CA MET A 35 29.31 -13.95 26.13
C MET A 35 27.94 -14.22 25.51
N PRO A 36 27.79 -14.43 24.18
CA PRO A 36 26.51 -14.87 23.60
C PRO A 36 25.98 -16.16 24.22
N GLY A 37 26.85 -17.15 24.45
CA GLY A 37 26.46 -18.42 25.06
C GLY A 37 25.98 -18.26 26.51
N ILE A 38 26.70 -17.48 27.32
CA ILE A 38 26.31 -17.17 28.71
C ILE A 38 24.96 -16.43 28.73
N THR A 39 24.77 -15.44 27.86
CA THR A 39 23.50 -14.69 27.79
C THR A 39 22.34 -15.62 27.42
N ALA A 40 22.50 -16.47 26.41
CA ALA A 40 21.45 -17.40 25.99
C ALA A 40 21.08 -18.39 27.11
N GLU A 41 22.07 -18.92 27.83
CA GLU A 41 21.83 -19.82 28.96
C GLU A 41 21.20 -19.09 30.15
N ALA A 42 21.63 -17.86 30.44
CA ALA A 42 21.03 -17.03 31.49
C ALA A 42 19.55 -16.72 31.19
N ASP A 43 19.22 -16.39 29.94
CA ASP A 43 17.84 -16.16 29.49
C ASP A 43 16.99 -17.42 29.65
N ARG A 44 17.53 -18.58 29.25
CA ARG A 44 16.86 -19.88 29.42
C ARG A 44 16.56 -20.16 30.90
N LEU A 45 17.55 -20.00 31.77
CA LEU A 45 17.40 -20.18 33.22
C LEU A 45 16.42 -19.18 33.84
N ALA A 46 16.38 -17.93 33.35
CA ALA A 46 15.42 -16.95 33.79
C ALA A 46 13.98 -17.35 33.40
N HIS A 47 13.79 -17.84 32.17
CA HIS A 47 12.50 -18.37 31.72
C HIS A 47 12.05 -19.61 32.50
N ASP A 48 12.98 -20.51 32.83
CA ASP A 48 12.73 -21.65 33.72
C ASP A 48 12.28 -21.17 35.11
N ALA A 49 13.02 -20.24 35.71
CA ALA A 49 12.73 -19.70 37.05
C ALA A 49 11.38 -18.97 37.14
N LEU A 50 10.96 -18.33 36.05
CA LEU A 50 9.67 -17.64 35.94
C LEU A 50 8.52 -18.58 35.54
N GLY A 51 8.79 -19.85 35.21
CA GLY A 51 7.80 -20.80 34.72
C GLY A 51 7.27 -20.44 33.33
N THR A 52 8.07 -19.77 32.51
CA THR A 52 7.69 -19.28 31.17
C THR A 52 8.44 -19.98 30.03
N ALA A 53 9.30 -20.95 30.34
CA ALA A 53 10.13 -21.68 29.38
C ALA A 53 9.33 -22.24 28.19
N GLU A 54 8.19 -22.90 28.43
CA GLU A 54 7.35 -23.45 27.36
C GLU A 54 6.88 -22.38 26.37
N PHE A 55 6.54 -21.17 26.86
CA PHE A 55 6.12 -20.07 25.99
C PHE A 55 7.29 -19.48 25.22
N HIS A 56 8.45 -19.34 25.86
CA HIS A 56 9.68 -18.88 25.22
C HIS A 56 10.09 -19.84 24.09
N ASP A 57 10.12 -21.14 24.34
CA ASP A 57 10.45 -22.17 23.33
C ASP A 57 9.50 -22.12 22.14
N LYS A 58 8.20 -21.93 22.40
CA LYS A 58 7.19 -21.76 21.35
C LYS A 58 7.43 -20.50 20.52
N ILE A 59 7.80 -19.39 21.15
CA ILE A 59 8.12 -18.13 20.45
C ILE A 59 9.35 -18.33 19.57
N GLU A 60 10.42 -18.93 20.07
CA GLU A 60 11.63 -19.20 19.29
C GLU A 60 11.37 -20.15 18.12
N ALA A 61 10.57 -21.20 18.32
CA ALA A 61 10.16 -22.08 17.25
C ALA A 61 9.34 -21.33 16.16
N LEU A 62 8.43 -20.45 16.56
CA LEU A 62 7.65 -19.63 15.62
C LEU A 62 8.54 -18.62 14.88
N ASN A 63 9.52 -18.02 15.56
CA ASN A 63 10.48 -17.11 14.94
C ASN A 63 11.33 -17.85 13.88
N ALA A 64 11.81 -19.05 14.18
CA ALA A 64 12.54 -19.88 13.22
C ALA A 64 11.68 -20.25 11.99
N GLN A 65 10.40 -20.57 12.21
CA GLN A 65 9.46 -20.80 11.12
C GLN A 65 9.24 -19.54 10.29
N LEU A 66 9.09 -18.37 10.92
CA LEU A 66 8.89 -17.09 10.25
C LEU A 66 10.08 -16.75 9.35
N ILE A 67 11.31 -16.95 9.82
CA ILE A 67 12.53 -16.74 9.02
C ILE A 67 12.50 -17.63 7.78
N THR A 68 12.16 -18.91 7.95
CA THR A 68 12.09 -19.88 6.84
C THR A 68 11.02 -19.50 5.83
N LEU A 69 9.81 -19.16 6.30
CA LEU A 69 8.69 -18.77 5.45
C LEU A 69 8.98 -17.47 4.70
N LYS A 70 9.66 -16.51 5.34
CA LYS A 70 10.05 -15.25 4.70
C LYS A 70 11.07 -15.47 3.59
N ALA A 71 12.08 -16.30 3.82
CA ALA A 71 13.05 -16.64 2.79
C ALA A 71 12.38 -17.34 1.58
N GLU A 72 11.44 -18.25 1.86
CA GLU A 72 10.66 -18.93 0.82
C GLU A 72 9.75 -17.96 0.07
N GLN A 73 9.08 -17.03 0.76
CA GLN A 73 8.29 -15.97 0.15
C GLN A 73 9.15 -15.14 -0.79
N GLU A 74 10.32 -14.66 -0.36
CA GLU A 74 11.23 -13.87 -1.19
C GLU A 74 11.67 -14.64 -2.45
N ARG A 75 11.93 -15.94 -2.30
CA ARG A 75 12.27 -16.84 -3.43
C ARG A 75 11.10 -16.95 -4.42
N LEU A 76 9.88 -17.12 -3.93
CA LEU A 76 8.67 -17.21 -4.75
C LEU A 76 8.36 -15.89 -5.44
N GLU A 77 8.46 -14.77 -4.74
CA GLU A 77 8.27 -13.42 -5.30
C GLU A 77 9.29 -13.17 -6.43
N ARG A 78 10.57 -13.48 -6.22
CA ARG A 78 11.59 -13.39 -7.29
C ARG A 78 11.25 -14.26 -8.49
N THR A 79 10.82 -15.50 -8.27
CA THR A 79 10.41 -16.41 -9.34
C THR A 79 9.21 -15.86 -10.13
N MET A 80 8.23 -15.30 -9.42
CA MET A 80 7.05 -14.66 -10.00
C MET A 80 7.45 -13.44 -10.84
N TYR A 81 8.30 -12.55 -10.31
CA TYR A 81 8.77 -11.38 -11.03
C TYR A 81 9.60 -11.77 -12.26
N ALA A 82 10.44 -12.81 -12.19
CA ALA A 82 11.22 -13.27 -13.33
C ALA A 82 10.32 -13.72 -14.48
N ARG A 83 9.24 -14.45 -14.16
CA ARG A 83 8.25 -14.90 -15.15
C ARG A 83 7.44 -13.75 -15.73
N ALA A 84 7.03 -12.80 -14.89
CA ALA A 84 6.13 -11.73 -15.30
C ALA A 84 6.85 -10.55 -15.97
N LEU A 85 8.03 -10.17 -15.50
CA LEU A 85 8.78 -8.97 -15.93
C LEU A 85 10.06 -9.30 -16.71
N GLY A 86 10.54 -10.54 -16.65
CA GLY A 86 11.77 -10.99 -17.30
C GLY A 86 13.01 -10.87 -16.40
N GLU A 87 14.07 -11.62 -16.72
CA GLU A 87 15.29 -11.68 -15.91
C GLU A 87 16.08 -10.36 -15.88
N LEU A 88 16.00 -9.54 -16.93
CA LEU A 88 16.69 -8.26 -16.97
C LEU A 88 16.14 -7.31 -15.90
N ALA A 89 14.83 -7.34 -15.65
CA ALA A 89 14.19 -6.54 -14.60
C ALA A 89 14.78 -6.88 -13.22
N LEU A 90 14.99 -8.17 -12.91
CA LEU A 90 15.55 -8.60 -11.62
C LEU A 90 16.99 -8.11 -11.39
N ARG A 91 17.76 -7.94 -12.46
CA ARG A 91 19.16 -7.47 -12.37
C ARG A 91 19.27 -5.96 -12.23
N THR A 92 18.25 -5.23 -12.67
CA THR A 92 18.31 -3.76 -12.87
C THR A 92 17.43 -2.99 -11.91
N LEU A 93 16.35 -3.60 -11.42
CA LEU A 93 15.38 -2.96 -10.55
C LEU A 93 15.55 -3.39 -9.09
N HIS A 94 15.32 -2.43 -8.20
CA HIS A 94 15.18 -2.71 -6.77
C HIS A 94 13.83 -3.40 -6.48
N ASP A 95 13.76 -4.10 -5.35
CA ASP A 95 12.61 -4.93 -4.97
C ASP A 95 11.26 -4.18 -4.99
N TYR A 96 11.22 -2.94 -4.47
CA TYR A 96 10.01 -2.13 -4.48
C TYR A 96 9.51 -1.82 -5.90
N ARG A 97 10.42 -1.60 -6.87
CA ARG A 97 10.05 -1.38 -8.27
C ARG A 97 9.54 -2.65 -8.95
N LEU A 98 10.16 -3.79 -8.66
CA LEU A 98 9.68 -5.09 -9.16
C LEU A 98 8.23 -5.35 -8.71
N ARG A 99 7.92 -5.07 -7.44
CA ARG A 99 6.58 -5.19 -6.89
C ARG A 99 5.58 -4.26 -7.57
N ASP A 100 5.94 -3.00 -7.77
CA ASP A 100 5.07 -2.01 -8.42
C ASP A 100 4.82 -2.32 -9.89
N ASP A 101 5.87 -2.61 -10.65
CA ASP A 101 5.77 -2.95 -12.08
C ASP A 101 4.97 -4.23 -12.28
N PHE A 102 5.17 -5.23 -11.41
CA PHE A 102 4.35 -6.44 -11.40
C PHE A 102 2.89 -6.11 -11.13
N ARG A 103 2.59 -5.26 -10.13
CA ARG A 103 1.21 -4.88 -9.78
C ARG A 103 0.52 -4.16 -10.95
N VAL A 104 1.22 -3.27 -11.65
CA VAL A 104 0.71 -2.59 -12.85
C VAL A 104 0.45 -3.60 -13.96
N LYS A 105 1.40 -4.49 -14.26
CA LYS A 105 1.25 -5.50 -15.30
C LYS A 105 0.11 -6.47 -14.99
N HIS A 106 0.04 -6.96 -13.75
CA HIS A 106 -1.03 -7.81 -13.27
C HIS A 106 -2.40 -7.14 -13.41
N ARG A 107 -2.53 -5.86 -13.02
CA ARG A 107 -3.78 -5.09 -13.18
C ARG A 107 -4.22 -5.03 -14.64
N ARG A 108 -3.31 -4.66 -15.56
CA ARG A 108 -3.61 -4.56 -17.00
C ARG A 108 -4.07 -5.87 -17.62
N VAL A 109 -3.53 -7.00 -17.15
CA VAL A 109 -3.96 -8.33 -17.61
C VAL A 109 -5.29 -8.73 -16.96
N LYS A 110 -5.48 -8.38 -15.68
CA LYS A 110 -6.65 -8.74 -14.89
C LYS A 110 -7.92 -8.03 -15.36
N GLU A 111 -7.85 -6.74 -15.69
CA GLU A 111 -9.03 -5.92 -16.01
C GLU A 111 -9.89 -6.50 -17.16
N PRO A 112 -9.32 -6.86 -18.34
CA PRO A 112 -10.11 -7.50 -19.40
C PRO A 112 -10.67 -8.87 -19.01
N ILE A 113 -9.98 -9.60 -18.13
CA ILE A 113 -10.46 -10.89 -17.62
C ILE A 113 -11.66 -10.68 -16.70
N GLU A 114 -11.63 -9.67 -15.82
CA GLU A 114 -12.76 -9.30 -14.98
C GLU A 114 -13.96 -8.88 -15.80
N GLU A 115 -13.77 -8.07 -16.85
CA GLU A 115 -14.85 -7.68 -17.75
C GLU A 115 -15.48 -8.89 -18.44
N ARG A 116 -14.66 -9.83 -18.95
CA ARG A 116 -15.14 -11.08 -19.53
C ARG A 116 -15.89 -11.96 -18.54
N LEU A 117 -15.50 -11.96 -17.27
CA LEU A 117 -16.20 -12.69 -16.20
C LEU A 117 -17.53 -12.01 -15.86
N LEU A 118 -17.57 -10.68 -15.79
CA LEU A 118 -18.80 -9.91 -15.56
C LEU A 118 -19.82 -10.13 -16.69
N ALA A 119 -19.37 -10.19 -17.95
CA ALA A 119 -20.24 -10.39 -19.10
C ALA A 119 -21.02 -11.72 -19.09
N GLN A 120 -20.58 -12.71 -18.30
CA GLN A 120 -21.23 -14.02 -18.20
C GLN A 120 -22.48 -14.02 -17.30
N SER A 121 -22.67 -12.97 -16.49
CA SER A 121 -23.81 -12.86 -15.57
C SER A 121 -24.77 -11.74 -15.99
N PRO A 122 -26.10 -11.91 -15.84
CA PRO A 122 -27.05 -10.81 -16.02
C PRO A 122 -26.70 -9.57 -15.19
N ILE A 123 -26.38 -9.75 -13.90
CA ILE A 123 -25.99 -8.64 -13.01
C ILE A 123 -24.67 -8.03 -13.47
N GLY A 124 -23.71 -8.85 -13.88
CA GLY A 124 -22.41 -8.36 -14.35
C GLY A 124 -22.52 -7.53 -15.63
N ARG A 125 -23.44 -7.86 -16.53
CA ARG A 125 -23.76 -7.02 -17.72
C ARG A 125 -24.33 -5.66 -17.33
N GLU A 126 -25.20 -5.58 -16.33
CA GLU A 126 -25.69 -4.30 -15.82
C GLU A 126 -24.58 -3.47 -15.17
N ILE A 127 -23.66 -4.11 -14.43
CA ILE A 127 -22.46 -3.44 -13.91
C ILE A 127 -21.60 -2.88 -15.05
N LEU A 128 -21.39 -3.64 -16.13
CA LEU A 128 -20.61 -3.18 -17.28
C LEU A 128 -21.26 -1.98 -17.98
N LYS A 129 -22.59 -1.98 -18.15
CA LYS A 129 -23.33 -0.82 -18.68
C LYS A 129 -23.12 0.42 -17.81
N LEU A 130 -23.30 0.29 -16.50
CA LEU A 130 -23.11 1.40 -15.56
C LEU A 130 -21.66 1.91 -15.54
N ARG A 131 -20.67 1.04 -15.72
CA ARG A 131 -19.27 1.44 -15.86
C ARG A 131 -19.05 2.27 -17.12
N ALA A 132 -19.61 1.85 -18.25
CA ALA A 132 -19.53 2.62 -19.50
C ALA A 132 -20.16 4.02 -19.34
N GLU A 133 -21.35 4.09 -18.72
CA GLU A 133 -22.01 5.36 -18.39
C GLU A 133 -21.16 6.26 -17.48
N LYS A 134 -20.47 5.67 -16.50
CA LYS A 134 -19.61 6.41 -15.58
C LYS A 134 -18.39 7.02 -16.30
N GLU A 135 -17.85 6.36 -17.31
CA GLU A 135 -16.71 6.89 -18.10
C GLU A 135 -17.14 8.06 -18.99
N THR A 136 -18.38 8.09 -19.48
CA THR A 136 -18.94 9.19 -20.28
C THR A 136 -19.63 10.26 -19.44
N LEU A 137 -19.62 10.14 -18.10
CA LEU A 137 -20.43 10.98 -17.22
C LEU A 137 -20.06 12.47 -17.31
N LEU A 138 -18.77 12.80 -17.40
CA LEU A 138 -18.33 14.19 -17.48
C LEU A 138 -18.79 14.84 -18.79
N ASP A 139 -18.61 14.14 -19.91
CA ASP A 139 -19.07 14.61 -21.23
C ASP A 139 -20.59 14.78 -21.24
N THR A 140 -21.29 13.86 -20.58
CA THR A 140 -22.75 13.90 -20.42
C THR A 140 -23.19 15.14 -19.61
N VAL A 141 -22.52 15.46 -18.51
CA VAL A 141 -22.79 16.69 -17.73
C VAL A 141 -22.45 17.95 -18.51
N TRP A 142 -21.35 17.94 -19.26
CA TRP A 142 -20.96 19.06 -20.11
C TRP A 142 -22.00 19.29 -21.21
N LEU A 143 -22.46 18.23 -21.88
CA LEU A 143 -23.51 18.31 -22.89
C LEU A 143 -24.82 18.85 -22.31
N ALA A 144 -25.21 18.40 -21.11
CA ALA A 144 -26.43 18.87 -20.44
C ALA A 144 -26.40 20.37 -20.10
N THR A 145 -25.21 20.93 -19.89
CA THR A 145 -25.01 22.35 -19.56
C THR A 145 -24.61 23.19 -20.77
N SER A 146 -24.44 22.57 -21.95
CA SER A 146 -24.04 23.22 -23.18
C SER A 146 -25.22 23.84 -23.93
N ASN A 147 -24.93 24.86 -24.73
CA ASN A 147 -25.94 25.46 -25.61
C ASN A 147 -26.39 24.50 -26.72
N THR A 148 -27.51 24.81 -27.38
CA THR A 148 -28.13 23.97 -28.41
C THR A 148 -27.20 23.70 -29.60
N GLN A 149 -26.38 24.69 -29.99
CA GLN A 149 -25.44 24.55 -31.12
C GLN A 149 -24.37 23.48 -30.86
N ILE A 150 -23.83 23.43 -29.64
CA ILE A 150 -22.85 22.42 -29.24
C ILE A 150 -23.49 21.03 -29.18
N ARG A 151 -24.73 20.92 -28.68
CA ARG A 151 -25.47 19.64 -28.64
C ARG A 151 -25.78 19.12 -30.06
N GLU A 152 -26.21 19.98 -30.97
CA GLU A 152 -26.43 19.63 -32.38
C GLU A 152 -25.13 19.22 -33.09
N LEU A 153 -24.04 19.95 -32.84
CA LEU A 153 -22.73 19.60 -33.38
C LEU A 153 -22.30 18.23 -32.87
N TRP A 154 -22.45 17.97 -31.58
CA TRP A 154 -22.14 16.68 -30.98
C TRP A 154 -22.96 15.54 -31.61
N ALA A 155 -24.28 15.71 -31.74
CA ALA A 155 -25.14 14.72 -32.40
C ALA A 155 -24.71 14.43 -33.84
N LYS A 156 -24.32 15.45 -34.61
CA LYS A 156 -23.80 15.29 -35.98
C LYS A 156 -22.47 14.55 -35.99
N VAL A 157 -21.56 14.87 -35.08
CA VAL A 157 -20.26 14.20 -34.96
C VAL A 157 -20.44 12.73 -34.58
N SER A 158 -21.27 12.43 -33.58
CA SER A 158 -21.60 11.05 -33.18
C SER A 158 -22.22 10.26 -34.33
N ALA A 159 -23.14 10.86 -35.10
CA ALA A 159 -23.74 10.22 -36.28
C ALA A 159 -22.71 9.91 -37.38
N VAL A 160 -21.71 10.77 -37.57
CA VAL A 160 -20.61 10.54 -38.54
C VAL A 160 -19.67 9.44 -38.06
N LEU A 161 -19.39 9.38 -36.76
CA LEU A 161 -18.51 8.38 -36.16
C LEU A 161 -19.21 7.02 -35.94
N GLY A 162 -20.55 6.98 -36.02
CA GLY A 162 -21.34 5.78 -35.73
C GLY A 162 -21.47 5.48 -34.24
N ASP A 163 -21.22 6.46 -33.38
CA ASP A 163 -21.33 6.31 -31.93
C ASP A 163 -22.80 6.39 -31.50
N GLU A 164 -23.26 5.35 -30.80
CA GLU A 164 -24.58 5.36 -30.16
C GLU A 164 -24.51 6.15 -28.85
N ALA A 165 -25.38 7.15 -28.69
CA ALA A 165 -25.49 7.89 -27.44
C ALA A 165 -25.87 6.93 -26.30
N THR A 166 -25.21 7.06 -25.14
CA THR A 166 -25.55 6.24 -23.97
C THR A 166 -26.97 6.55 -23.47
N PRO A 167 -27.65 5.63 -22.77
CA PRO A 167 -28.97 5.90 -22.17
C PRO A 167 -29.06 7.23 -21.40
N LEU A 168 -28.04 7.61 -20.61
CA LEU A 168 -28.02 8.92 -19.93
C LEU A 168 -27.92 10.10 -20.91
N GLN A 169 -27.07 9.99 -21.94
CA GLN A 169 -26.91 11.02 -22.96
C GLN A 169 -28.18 11.22 -23.80
N GLN A 170 -28.87 10.13 -24.15
CA GLN A 170 -30.14 10.17 -24.87
C GLN A 170 -31.17 10.98 -24.08
N GLN A 171 -31.32 10.73 -22.78
CA GLN A 171 -32.23 11.51 -21.93
C GLN A 171 -31.91 13.01 -21.89
N ILE A 172 -30.64 13.40 -22.00
CA ILE A 172 -30.21 14.80 -22.01
C ILE A 172 -30.47 15.46 -23.37
N LEU A 173 -30.21 14.75 -24.47
CA LEU A 173 -30.47 15.23 -25.82
C LEU A 173 -31.98 15.33 -26.10
N ASP A 174 -32.79 14.42 -25.57
CA ASP A 174 -34.25 14.37 -25.76
C ASP A 174 -35.01 15.42 -24.93
N ASN A 175 -34.44 15.86 -23.80
CA ASN A 175 -35.07 16.82 -22.89
C ASN A 175 -35.27 18.23 -23.46
N ASP A 176 -34.78 18.52 -24.68
CA ASP A 176 -35.03 19.79 -25.38
C ASP A 176 -36.46 19.92 -25.95
N THR A 177 -37.33 18.91 -25.79
CA THR A 177 -38.75 19.06 -26.13
C THR A 177 -39.55 19.84 -25.05
N THR A 178 -38.96 20.11 -23.89
CA THR A 178 -39.61 20.91 -22.83
C THR A 178 -38.74 22.09 -22.44
N CYS A 179 -39.03 23.20 -23.11
CA CYS A 179 -38.64 24.55 -22.76
C CYS A 179 -38.71 24.79 -21.23
N VAL A 180 -37.56 24.95 -20.56
CA VAL A 180 -37.50 25.64 -19.26
C VAL A 180 -37.00 27.06 -19.54
N SER A 181 -37.92 27.88 -20.00
CA SER A 181 -37.77 29.33 -19.99
C SER A 181 -37.86 29.85 -18.54
N TYR A 182 -36.72 30.31 -18.02
CA TYR A 182 -36.52 31.40 -17.05
C TYR A 182 -37.53 31.64 -15.90
N ALA A 183 -37.05 31.58 -14.65
CA ALA A 183 -37.52 32.49 -13.60
C ALA A 183 -36.44 32.72 -12.51
N LEU A 184 -35.69 33.81 -12.71
CA LEU A 184 -35.21 34.76 -11.70
C LEU A 184 -35.22 34.30 -10.24
N PHE A 185 -34.04 33.93 -9.71
CA PHE A 185 -33.79 33.94 -8.27
C PHE A 185 -33.48 35.39 -7.84
N SER A 186 -34.52 36.20 -7.78
CA SER A 186 -34.52 37.50 -7.12
C SER A 186 -35.90 37.66 -6.49
N SER A 187 -35.99 37.48 -5.18
CA SER A 187 -36.77 38.31 -4.25
C SER A 187 -36.74 37.73 -2.83
N THR A 188 -36.12 38.51 -1.94
CA THR A 188 -36.59 38.86 -0.59
C THR A 188 -36.82 37.75 0.44
N TRP A 189 -35.85 37.66 1.37
CA TRP A 189 -36.13 37.37 2.76
C TRP A 189 -37.07 38.44 3.33
N THR A 190 -38.26 38.03 3.77
CA THR A 190 -39.07 38.79 4.73
C THR A 190 -39.47 37.87 5.88
N LEU A 191 -38.99 38.24 7.07
CA LEU A 191 -39.36 37.73 8.38
C LEU A 191 -40.81 38.11 8.78
N SER A 192 -41.28 37.38 9.80
CA SER A 192 -42.42 37.60 10.72
C SER A 192 -43.66 36.75 10.41
N ALA A 193 -44.26 36.04 11.37
CA ALA A 193 -44.19 36.11 12.84
C ALA A 193 -44.26 34.70 13.47
#